data_AF-A0A3D0W7F2-F1
#
_entry.id   AF-A0A3D0W7F2-F1
#
_cell.length_a   1.000
_cell.length_b   1.000
_cell.length_c   1.000
_cell.angle_alpha   90.00
_cell.angle_beta   90.00
_cell.angle_gamma   90.00
#
_symmetry.space_group_name_H-M   'P 1'
#
loop_
_entity.id
_entity.type
_entity.pdbx_description
1 polymer ?
#
loop_
_entity_poly.entity_id
_entity_poly.type
_entity_poly.pdbx_seq_one_letter_code
_entity_poly.pdbx_strand_id
1 'polypeptide(L)'
;NYRENKNISNLLIYQIERAQTFYTSAYKKIPKEDINGQIAGLLMGKIYETLLLEIKRDRPEQVLNHKVILPPLRKLLVIFKCFLKNKFYAFSN
;
A
#
# COMPACT_ATOMS: atom_id res chain seq x y z
N ASN A 1 -23.95 -11.02 4.68
CA ASN A 1 -23.07 -11.39 5.80
C ASN A 1 -22.29 -12.63 5.41
N TYR A 2 -21.01 -12.45 5.15
CA TYR A 2 -20.08 -13.52 4.82
C TYR A 2 -19.67 -14.26 6.11
N ARG A 3 -19.65 -15.61 6.05
CA ARG A 3 -19.21 -16.47 7.16
C ARG A 3 -17.72 -16.74 7.01
N GLU A 4 -16.95 -16.56 8.08
CA GLU A 4 -15.51 -16.79 8.09
C GLU A 4 -15.16 -18.18 7.52
N ASN A 5 -14.25 -18.20 6.54
CA ASN A 5 -13.78 -19.41 5.87
C ASN A 5 -12.26 -19.33 5.68
N LYS A 6 -11.54 -20.32 6.19
CA LYS A 6 -10.09 -20.40 6.16
C LYS A 6 -9.52 -20.42 4.73
N ASN A 7 -10.22 -21.01 3.78
CA ASN A 7 -9.77 -21.07 2.38
C ASN A 7 -9.76 -19.67 1.74
N ILE A 8 -10.77 -18.86 2.01
CA ILE A 8 -10.83 -17.48 1.54
C ILE A 8 -9.78 -16.62 2.25
N SER A 9 -9.60 -16.80 3.57
CA SER A 9 -8.54 -16.10 4.30
C SER A 9 -7.17 -16.39 3.69
N ASN A 10 -6.84 -17.66 3.45
CA ASN A 10 -5.60 -18.09 2.79
C ASN A 10 -5.46 -17.51 1.37
N LEU A 11 -6.54 -17.53 0.58
CA LEU A 11 -6.55 -16.93 -0.76
C LEU A 11 -6.25 -15.44 -0.69
N LEU A 12 -6.90 -14.70 0.20
CA LEU A 12 -6.70 -13.25 0.33
C LEU A 12 -5.29 -12.92 0.82
N ILE A 13 -4.73 -13.70 1.76
CA ILE A 13 -3.32 -13.58 2.19
C ILE A 13 -2.39 -13.76 1.00
N TYR A 14 -2.59 -14.81 0.20
CA TYR A 14 -1.80 -15.06 -1.00
C TYR A 14 -1.89 -13.89 -2.00
N GLN A 15 -3.08 -13.32 -2.19
CA GLN A 15 -3.26 -12.17 -3.07
C GLN A 15 -2.60 -10.89 -2.54
N ILE A 16 -2.63 -10.68 -1.22
CA ILE A 16 -1.95 -9.56 -0.57
C ILE A 16 -0.44 -9.65 -0.79
N GLU A 17 0.14 -10.83 -0.59
CA GLU A 17 1.59 -11.07 -0.77
C GLU A 17 2.00 -10.88 -2.23
N ARG A 18 1.20 -11.39 -3.17
CA ARG A 18 1.41 -11.14 -4.60
C ARG A 18 1.35 -9.64 -4.93
N ALA A 19 0.38 -8.90 -4.39
CA ALA A 19 0.29 -7.46 -4.61
C ALA A 19 1.51 -6.70 -4.04
N GLN A 20 2.03 -7.10 -2.87
CA GLN A 20 3.25 -6.53 -2.29
C GLN A 20 4.48 -6.69 -3.21
N THR A 21 4.59 -7.82 -3.92
CA THR A 21 5.67 -8.01 -4.90
C THR A 21 5.56 -7.02 -6.07
N PHE A 22 4.35 -6.67 -6.50
CA PHE A 22 4.14 -5.67 -7.55
C PHE A 22 4.48 -4.27 -7.07
N TYR A 23 4.06 -3.86 -5.87
CA TYR A 23 4.45 -2.56 -5.30
C TYR A 23 5.97 -2.41 -5.19
N THR A 24 6.64 -3.44 -4.65
CA THR A 24 8.10 -3.46 -4.53
C THR A 24 8.77 -3.37 -5.89
N SER A 25 8.29 -4.15 -6.87
CA SER A 25 8.87 -4.17 -8.22
C SER A 25 8.65 -2.85 -8.95
N ALA A 26 7.46 -2.25 -8.83
CA ALA A 26 7.16 -0.96 -9.42
C ALA A 26 8.07 0.14 -8.86
N TYR A 27 8.22 0.19 -7.54
CA TYR A 27 9.09 1.19 -6.89
C TYR A 27 10.55 1.07 -7.35
N LYS A 28 11.07 -0.16 -7.48
CA LYS A 28 12.44 -0.41 -7.95
C LYS A 28 12.67 -0.04 -9.42
N LYS A 29 11.62 -0.02 -10.23
CA LYS A 29 11.71 0.27 -11.67
C LYS A 29 11.68 1.76 -12.00
N ILE A 30 11.37 2.62 -11.03
CA ILE A 30 11.31 4.06 -11.26
C ILE A 30 12.73 4.62 -11.29
N PRO A 31 13.19 5.19 -12.43
CA PRO A 31 14.46 5.89 -12.49
C PRO A 31 14.47 7.06 -11.51
N LYS A 32 15.65 7.40 -10.99
CA LYS A 32 15.80 8.45 -9.98
C LYS A 32 15.33 9.81 -10.51
N GLU A 33 15.59 10.06 -11.78
CA GLU A 33 15.25 11.28 -12.51
C GLU A 33 13.73 11.48 -12.59
N ASP A 34 12.98 10.38 -12.65
CA ASP A 34 11.52 10.39 -12.80
C ASP A 34 10.77 10.52 -11.47
N ILE A 35 11.45 10.39 -10.32
CA ILE A 35 10.80 10.42 -8.99
C ILE A 35 9.97 11.69 -8.80
N ASN A 36 10.50 12.83 -9.22
CA ASN A 36 9.82 14.11 -9.08
C ASN A 36 8.57 14.18 -9.96
N GLY A 37 8.65 13.69 -11.20
CA GLY A 37 7.51 13.63 -12.12
C GLY A 37 6.46 12.60 -11.69
N GLN A 38 6.87 11.53 -11.00
CA GLN A 38 5.99 10.44 -10.57
C GLN A 38 5.54 10.55 -9.11
N ILE A 39 5.77 11.68 -8.42
CA ILE A 39 5.49 11.80 -6.99
C ILE A 39 4.03 11.47 -6.64
N ALA A 40 3.07 11.88 -7.48
CA ALA A 40 1.66 11.54 -7.28
C ALA A 40 1.42 10.02 -7.32
N GLY A 41 2.05 9.31 -8.26
CA GLY A 41 1.99 7.85 -8.37
C GLY A 41 2.63 7.15 -7.17
N LEU A 42 3.77 7.65 -6.70
CA LEU A 42 4.46 7.14 -5.51
C LEU A 42 3.62 7.30 -4.24
N LEU A 43 2.97 8.45 -4.06
CA LEU A 43 2.07 8.69 -2.94
C LEU A 43 0.85 7.78 -3.00
N MET A 44 0.18 7.69 -4.15
CA MET A 44 -0.96 6.81 -4.34
C MET A 44 -0.61 5.34 -4.08
N GLY A 45 0.49 4.86 -4.68
CA GLY A 45 0.99 3.51 -4.46
C GLY A 45 1.22 3.22 -2.98
N LYS A 46 1.80 4.18 -2.24
CA LYS A 46 2.03 4.01 -0.80
C LYS A 46 0.73 4.00 0.02
N ILE A 47 -0.26 4.82 -0.33
CA ILE A 47 -1.57 4.81 0.34
C ILE A 47 -2.26 3.46 0.16
N TYR A 48 -2.28 2.93 -1.07
CA TYR A 48 -2.92 1.66 -1.37
C TYR A 48 -2.17 0.47 -0.75
N GLU A 49 -0.84 0.46 -0.81
CA GLU A 49 -0.02 -0.53 -0.10
C GLU A 49 -0.30 -0.51 1.40
N THR A 50 -0.42 0.68 2.01
CA THR A 50 -0.74 0.81 3.43
C THR A 50 -2.14 0.29 3.75
N LEU A 51 -3.14 0.60 2.90
CA LEU A 51 -4.49 0.06 3.06
C LEU A 51 -4.52 -1.46 2.99
N LEU A 52 -3.73 -2.06 2.10
CA LEU A 52 -3.61 -3.51 1.98
C LEU A 52 -3.03 -4.14 3.27
N LEU A 53 -2.08 -3.46 3.93
CA LEU A 53 -1.55 -3.89 5.23
C LEU A 53 -2.59 -3.75 6.35
N GLU A 54 -3.44 -2.72 6.32
CA GLU A 54 -4.57 -2.61 7.25
C GLU A 54 -5.55 -3.77 7.07
N ILE A 55 -5.87 -4.13 5.82
CA ILE A 55 -6.71 -5.29 5.50
C ILE A 55 -6.09 -6.58 6.04
N LYS A 56 -4.77 -6.79 5.85
CA LYS A 56 -4.08 -7.97 6.39
C LYS A 56 -4.16 -8.02 7.91
N ARG A 57 -4.08 -6.86 8.58
CA ARG A 57 -4.14 -6.74 10.05
C ARG A 57 -5.55 -6.96 10.60
N ASP A 58 -6.57 -6.47 9.90
CA ASP A 58 -7.98 -6.54 10.30
C ASP A 58 -8.69 -7.84 9.84
N ARG A 59 -7.93 -8.94 9.76
CA ARG A 59 -8.36 -10.24 9.17
C ARG A 59 -8.83 -10.08 7.71
N PRO A 60 -8.06 -10.56 6.74
CA PRO A 60 -8.27 -10.20 5.34
C PRO A 60 -9.66 -10.56 4.80
N GLU A 61 -10.28 -11.65 5.26
CA GLU A 61 -11.63 -12.06 4.86
C GLU A 61 -12.77 -11.14 5.34
N GLN A 62 -12.52 -10.27 6.33
CA GLN A 62 -13.53 -9.34 6.84
C GLN A 62 -13.85 -8.20 5.86
N VAL A 63 -13.03 -8.00 4.82
CA VAL A 63 -13.34 -7.07 3.72
C VAL A 63 -14.62 -7.44 2.97
N LEU A 64 -15.10 -8.67 3.10
CA LEU A 64 -16.38 -9.14 2.54
C LEU A 64 -17.59 -8.76 3.40
N ASN A 65 -17.36 -8.32 4.64
CA ASN A 65 -18.39 -7.90 5.59
C ASN A 65 -18.40 -6.38 5.78
N HIS A 66 -17.22 -5.76 5.85
CA HIS A 66 -17.10 -4.32 6.05
C HIS A 66 -15.97 -3.69 5.27
N LYS A 67 -16.04 -2.38 5.11
CA LYS A 67 -15.01 -1.59 4.44
C LYS A 67 -13.89 -1.26 5.43
N VAL A 68 -12.68 -1.72 5.13
CA VAL A 68 -11.46 -1.24 5.79
C VAL A 68 -11.09 0.11 5.19
N ILE A 69 -10.86 1.11 6.05
CA ILE A 69 -10.55 2.48 5.64
C ILE A 69 -9.27 2.92 6.31
N LEU A 70 -8.42 3.62 5.57
CA LEU A 70 -7.27 4.31 6.14
C LEU A 70 -7.73 5.62 6.81
N PRO A 71 -7.62 5.77 8.15
CA PRO A 71 -8.07 6.98 8.83
C PRO A 71 -7.38 8.25 8.28
N PRO A 72 -8.07 9.40 8.24
CA PRO A 72 -7.53 10.62 7.63
C PRO A 72 -6.14 11.01 8.17
N LEU A 73 -5.95 11.00 9.49
CA LEU A 73 -4.67 11.30 10.12
C LEU A 73 -3.56 10.32 9.71
N ARG A 74 -3.86 9.02 9.67
CA ARG A 74 -2.90 8.00 9.22
C ARG A 74 -2.55 8.20 7.76
N LYS A 75 -3.52 8.54 6.92
CA LYS A 75 -3.31 8.85 5.50
C LYS A 75 -2.39 10.06 5.33
N LEU A 76 -2.60 11.13 6.08
CA LEU A 76 -1.71 12.31 6.06
C LEU A 76 -0.28 11.95 6.49
N LEU A 77 -0.12 11.15 7.54
CA LEU A 77 1.21 10.68 7.98
C LEU A 77 1.91 9.83 6.92
N VAL A 78 1.17 8.95 6.23
CA VAL A 78 1.71 8.12 5.14
C VAL A 78 2.17 9.00 3.98
N ILE A 79 1.34 9.96 3.57
CA ILE A 79 1.66 10.90 2.50
C ILE A 79 2.92 11.69 2.85
N PHE A 80 2.95 12.30 4.04
CA PHE A 80 4.08 13.12 4.49
C PHE A 80 5.39 12.32 4.53
N LYS A 81 5.38 11.14 5.14
CA LYS A 81 6.57 10.27 5.22
C LYS A 81 7.05 9.83 3.83
N CYS A 82 6.12 9.45 2.95
CA CYS A 82 6.45 9.03 1.59
C CYS A 82 7.03 10.19 0.77
N PHE A 83 6.42 11.37 0.86
CA PHE A 83 6.88 12.57 0.17
C PHE A 83 8.30 12.95 0.60
N LEU A 84 8.55 13.06 1.91
CA LEU A 84 9.85 13.45 2.44
C LEU A 84 10.95 12.45 2.05
N LYS A 85 10.66 11.15 2.17
CA LYS A 85 11.60 10.08 1.76
C LYS A 85 12.00 10.22 0.30
N ASN A 86 11.03 10.33 -0.61
CA ASN A 86 11.31 10.36 -2.04
C ASN A 86 11.95 11.68 -2.48
N LYS A 87 11.59 12.81 -1.85
CA LYS A 87 12.27 14.08 -2.10
C LYS A 87 13.73 14.07 -1.65
N PHE A 88 14.00 13.48 -0.48
CA PHE A 88 15.37 13.32 -0.02
C PHE A 88 16.18 12.41 -0.95
N TYR A 89 15.61 11.27 -1.36
CA TYR A 89 16.26 10.32 -2.27
C TYR A 89 16.53 10.91 -3.66
N ALA A 90 15.61 11.72 -4.19
CA ALA A 90 15.82 12.42 -5.45
C ALA A 90 16.89 13.53 -5.37
N PHE A 91 17.08 14.12 -4.18
CA PHE A 91 18.06 15.19 -3.95
C PHE A 91 19.46 14.68 -3.59
N SER A 92 19.56 13.53 -2.90
CA SER A 92 20.85 12.90 -2.60
C SER A 92 21.54 12.46 -3.89
N ASN A 93 22.83 12.78 -4.09
CA ASN A 93 23.63 12.38 -5.27
C ASN A 93 23.78 10.86 -5.37
#